data_AF-A0A5W2M1N9-F1
#
_entry.id   AF-A0A5W2M1N9-F1
#
_cell.length_a   1.000
_cell.length_b   1.000
_cell.length_c   1.000
_cell.angle_alpha   90.00
_cell.angle_beta   90.00
_cell.angle_gamma   90.00
#
_symmetry.space_group_name_H-M   'P 1'
#
loop_
_entity.id
_entity.type
_entity.pdbx_description
1 polymer ?
#
loop_
_entity_poly.entity_id
_entity_poly.type
_entity_poly.pdbx_seq_one_letter_code
_entity_poly.pdbx_strand_id
1 'polypeptide(L)'
;QFTSRDAASGQAFLAMAGFTPQAIQAALPGVLNMALAGGMDLGESADIGSNILSQFHLDPKEMDRVSDVLTAAFTRTNTDLTNIGEAMKYAGTGMAGLGVSVEQTTAMIGVMANVGLRGSIAGTGLQTTFSRLAAPTGKAASALKELGVNVADATGKMRPAEVVLADIYKAVHKYGDVDQLSFFKDIAGEEAAKSFQALVQSAGSGELQKLLGELKKAQGESATVARKMADNLDGDLKNLDSAWEGFRIQIEELVDGPLRGLVQGISNVVGAMTTWARENPGLTKALLTVGGSALAVTAITGGLSLAIGLLLGPVA
;
A
#
# COMPACT_ATOMS: atom_id res chain seq x y z
N GLN A 1 -5.01 -10.94 14.30
CA GLN A 1 -4.00 -10.01 14.86
C GLN A 1 -2.73 -10.17 14.02
N PHE A 2 -1.84 -9.17 13.93
CA PHE A 2 -0.66 -9.22 13.06
C PHE A 2 0.56 -9.70 13.83
N THR A 3 1.43 -10.51 13.21
CA THR A 3 2.70 -10.92 13.82
C THR A 3 3.72 -9.78 13.81
N SER A 4 4.78 -9.88 14.63
CA SER A 4 5.87 -8.90 14.58
C SER A 4 6.59 -8.94 13.24
N ARG A 5 6.63 -10.12 12.59
CA ARG A 5 7.13 -10.29 11.21
C ARG A 5 6.28 -9.57 10.18
N ASP A 6 4.95 -9.67 10.27
CA ASP A 6 4.05 -8.95 9.36
C ASP A 6 4.25 -7.44 9.51
N ALA A 7 4.32 -6.95 10.75
CA ALA A 7 4.62 -5.55 11.01
C ALA A 7 5.98 -5.14 10.41
N ALA A 8 7.05 -5.89 10.65
CA ALA A 8 8.37 -5.59 10.10
C ALA A 8 8.42 -5.64 8.57
N SER A 9 7.73 -6.60 7.95
CA SER A 9 7.62 -6.73 6.49
C SER A 9 6.87 -5.54 5.89
N GLY A 10 5.71 -5.18 6.45
CA GLY A 10 4.94 -4.01 6.02
C GLY A 10 5.73 -2.70 6.19
N GLN A 11 6.50 -2.57 7.27
CA GLN A 11 7.40 -1.44 7.46
C GLN A 11 8.47 -1.37 6.38
N ALA A 12 9.06 -2.50 5.98
CA ALA A 12 10.05 -2.55 4.91
C ALA A 12 9.46 -2.11 3.56
N PHE A 13 8.25 -2.56 3.22
CA PHE A 13 7.59 -2.13 1.98
C PHE A 13 7.27 -0.63 1.97
N LEU A 14 6.73 -0.10 3.07
CA LEU A 14 6.47 1.33 3.20
C LEU A 14 7.76 2.16 3.18
N ALA A 15 8.86 1.66 3.76
CA ALA A 15 10.18 2.28 3.66
C ALA A 15 10.70 2.31 2.21
N MET A 16 10.52 1.23 1.46
CA MET A 16 10.86 1.18 0.03
C MET A 16 10.02 2.15 -0.81
N ALA A 17 8.76 2.39 -0.41
CA ALA A 17 7.91 3.45 -0.98
C ALA A 17 8.32 4.87 -0.55
N GLY A 18 9.40 5.03 0.23
CA GLY A 18 9.99 6.31 0.60
C GLY A 18 9.41 6.93 1.88
N PHE A 19 8.65 6.18 2.68
CA PHE A 19 8.02 6.72 3.88
C PHE A 19 9.06 6.89 5.00
N THR A 20 8.94 7.98 5.78
CA THR A 20 9.73 8.17 7.00
C THR A 20 9.29 7.20 8.09
N PRO A 21 10.11 6.93 9.13
CA PRO A 21 9.72 6.04 10.23
C PRO A 21 8.38 6.43 10.88
N GLN A 22 8.11 7.72 11.03
CA GLN A 22 6.84 8.22 11.59
C GLN A 22 5.67 8.01 10.63
N ALA A 23 5.87 8.22 9.33
CA ALA A 23 4.87 7.96 8.30
C ALA A 23 4.55 6.46 8.20
N ILE A 24 5.56 5.60 8.30
CA ILE A 24 5.40 4.15 8.34
C ILE A 24 4.53 3.74 9.54
N GLN A 25 4.83 4.23 10.74
CA GLN A 25 4.03 3.93 11.94
C GLN A 25 2.57 4.35 11.80
N ALA A 26 2.32 5.50 11.15
CA ALA A 26 0.96 5.99 10.91
C ALA A 26 0.22 5.18 9.84
N ALA A 27 0.92 4.73 8.80
CA ALA A 27 0.30 4.05 7.66
C ALA A 27 0.13 2.54 7.85
N LEU A 28 1.01 1.92 8.65
CA LEU A 28 1.07 0.47 8.82
C LEU A 28 -0.27 -0.16 9.23
N PRO A 29 -1.05 0.39 10.19
CA PRO A 29 -2.35 -0.19 10.56
C PRO A 29 -3.33 -0.27 9.38
N GLY A 30 -3.41 0.79 8.58
CA GLY A 30 -4.30 0.85 7.42
C GLY A 30 -3.93 -0.18 6.35
N VAL A 31 -2.63 -0.32 6.06
CA VAL A 31 -2.13 -1.33 5.11
C VAL A 31 -2.42 -2.74 5.59
N LEU A 32 -2.12 -3.02 6.86
CA LEU A 32 -2.34 -4.32 7.47
C LEU A 32 -3.82 -4.72 7.46
N ASN A 33 -4.72 -3.79 7.82
CA ASN A 33 -6.16 -4.00 7.74
C ASN A 33 -6.63 -4.22 6.30
N MET A 34 -6.10 -3.43 5.35
CA MET A 34 -6.43 -3.56 3.93
C MET A 34 -6.04 -4.95 3.39
N ALA A 35 -4.83 -5.40 3.72
CA ALA A 35 -4.28 -6.68 3.30
C ALA A 35 -5.16 -7.84 3.80
N LEU A 36 -5.54 -7.83 5.09
CA LEU A 36 -6.46 -8.84 5.63
C LEU A 36 -7.85 -8.75 5.03
N ALA A 37 -8.40 -7.54 4.86
CA ALA A 37 -9.73 -7.34 4.31
C ALA A 37 -9.84 -7.83 2.86
N GLY A 38 -8.79 -7.61 2.06
CA GLY A 38 -8.71 -8.07 0.67
C GLY A 38 -8.17 -9.49 0.50
N GLY A 39 -7.66 -10.13 1.57
CA GLY A 39 -6.94 -11.39 1.48
C GLY A 39 -5.68 -11.32 0.60
N MET A 40 -5.04 -10.15 0.56
CA MET A 40 -3.94 -9.83 -0.35
C MET A 40 -2.59 -9.84 0.39
N ASP A 41 -1.50 -10.05 -0.36
CA ASP A 41 -0.15 -9.95 0.19
C ASP A 41 0.11 -8.56 0.77
N LEU A 42 0.87 -8.52 1.87
CA LEU A 42 1.13 -7.27 2.58
C LEU A 42 1.97 -6.30 1.75
N GLY A 43 2.93 -6.80 0.97
CA GLY A 43 3.76 -5.98 0.10
C GLY A 43 2.99 -5.39 -1.06
N GLU A 44 2.12 -6.18 -1.69
CA GLU A 44 1.22 -5.67 -2.73
C GLU A 44 0.24 -4.64 -2.15
N SER A 45 -0.24 -4.86 -0.92
CA SER A 45 -1.16 -3.93 -0.24
C SER A 45 -0.47 -2.61 0.09
N ALA A 46 0.77 -2.70 0.56
CA ALA A 46 1.61 -1.55 0.81
C ALA A 46 1.86 -0.76 -0.48
N ASP A 47 2.24 -1.43 -1.58
CA ASP A 47 2.48 -0.80 -2.88
C ASP A 47 1.24 -0.08 -3.41
N ILE A 48 0.07 -0.74 -3.43
CA ILE A 48 -1.19 -0.13 -3.89
C ILE A 48 -1.53 1.09 -3.01
N GLY A 49 -1.52 0.93 -1.68
CA GLY A 49 -1.84 2.01 -0.75
C GLY A 49 -0.88 3.20 -0.87
N SER A 50 0.43 2.96 -0.90
CA SER A 50 1.44 4.03 -0.99
C SER A 50 1.40 4.76 -2.33
N ASN A 51 1.16 4.02 -3.42
CA ASN A 51 1.00 4.63 -4.74
C ASN A 51 -0.24 5.53 -4.79
N ILE A 52 -1.38 5.09 -4.22
CA ILE A 52 -2.60 5.90 -4.17
C ILE A 52 -2.40 7.16 -3.31
N LEU A 53 -1.78 7.05 -2.12
CA LEU A 53 -1.46 8.24 -1.32
C LEU A 53 -0.61 9.23 -2.11
N SER A 54 0.41 8.74 -2.81
CA SER A 54 1.32 9.57 -3.61
C SER A 54 0.61 10.23 -4.80
N GLN A 55 -0.24 9.49 -5.52
CA GLN A 55 -1.01 9.97 -6.67
C GLN A 55 -1.98 11.09 -6.31
N PHE A 56 -2.62 10.98 -5.15
CA PHE A 56 -3.60 11.96 -4.66
C PHE A 56 -3.00 13.01 -3.73
N HIS A 57 -1.68 12.99 -3.54
CA HIS A 57 -0.96 13.89 -2.62
C HIS A 57 -1.53 13.90 -1.19
N LEU A 58 -1.91 12.72 -0.70
CA LEU A 58 -2.47 12.52 0.63
C LEU A 58 -1.37 12.29 1.67
N ASP A 59 -1.61 12.73 2.90
CA ASP A 59 -0.67 12.50 4.01
C ASP A 59 -0.63 10.98 4.33
N PRO A 60 0.53 10.39 4.65
CA PRO A 60 0.63 9.00 5.12
C PRO A 60 -0.35 8.62 6.25
N LYS A 61 -0.74 9.57 7.10
CA LYS A 61 -1.76 9.39 8.15
C LYS A 61 -3.16 9.10 7.60
N GLU A 62 -3.41 9.39 6.33
CA GLU A 62 -4.66 9.08 5.64
C GLU A 62 -4.68 7.65 5.07
N MET A 63 -3.66 6.82 5.32
CA MET A 63 -3.67 5.42 4.87
C MET A 63 -4.88 4.65 5.39
N ASP A 64 -5.32 4.91 6.62
CA ASP A 64 -6.56 4.30 7.15
C ASP A 64 -7.78 4.70 6.32
N ARG A 65 -7.90 5.99 5.96
CA ARG A 65 -8.98 6.49 5.09
C ARG A 65 -8.91 5.86 3.70
N VAL A 66 -7.72 5.75 3.10
CA VAL A 66 -7.55 5.07 1.81
C VAL A 66 -7.95 3.61 1.91
N SER A 67 -7.45 2.89 2.91
CA SER A 67 -7.79 1.49 3.19
C SER A 67 -9.29 1.27 3.34
N ASP A 68 -9.97 2.15 4.09
CA ASP A 68 -11.41 2.15 4.28
C ASP A 68 -12.17 2.35 2.97
N VAL A 69 -11.77 3.32 2.16
CA VAL A 69 -12.41 3.63 0.86
C VAL A 69 -12.26 2.48 -0.13
N LEU A 70 -11.06 1.90 -0.24
CA LEU A 70 -10.79 0.77 -1.14
C LEU A 70 -11.52 -0.49 -0.67
N THR A 71 -11.49 -0.76 0.64
CA THR A 71 -12.25 -1.87 1.25
C THR A 71 -13.74 -1.72 1.00
N ALA A 72 -14.27 -0.52 1.21
CA ALA A 72 -15.68 -0.27 0.97
C ALA A 72 -16.06 -0.47 -0.50
N ALA A 73 -15.17 -0.15 -1.43
CA ALA A 73 -15.41 -0.33 -2.86
C ALA A 73 -15.40 -1.80 -3.28
N PHE A 74 -14.38 -2.58 -2.91
CA PHE A 74 -14.34 -4.00 -3.29
C PHE A 74 -15.36 -4.88 -2.54
N THR A 75 -15.90 -4.43 -1.42
CA THR A 75 -16.98 -5.14 -0.70
C THR A 75 -18.37 -4.82 -1.25
N ARG A 76 -18.54 -3.73 -2.00
CA ARG A 76 -19.85 -3.25 -2.50
C ARG A 76 -19.99 -3.30 -4.02
N THR A 77 -18.91 -3.55 -4.73
CA THR A 77 -18.89 -3.59 -6.18
C THR A 77 -18.15 -4.83 -6.68
N ASN A 78 -18.34 -5.15 -7.95
CA ASN A 78 -17.79 -6.36 -8.55
C ASN A 78 -16.31 -6.19 -8.92
N THR A 79 -15.48 -5.77 -7.96
CA THR A 79 -14.03 -5.53 -8.08
C THR A 79 -13.29 -6.13 -6.89
N ASP A 80 -11.97 -6.17 -6.98
CA ASP A 80 -11.05 -6.50 -5.89
C ASP A 80 -9.96 -5.42 -5.78
N LEU A 81 -9.10 -5.55 -4.78
CA LEU A 81 -8.03 -4.59 -4.51
C LEU A 81 -7.01 -4.51 -5.65
N THR A 82 -6.69 -5.64 -6.29
CA THR A 82 -5.80 -5.70 -7.46
C THR A 82 -6.37 -4.90 -8.63
N ASN A 83 -7.64 -5.12 -8.99
CA ASN A 83 -8.33 -4.39 -10.05
C ASN A 83 -8.45 -2.89 -9.76
N ILE A 84 -8.68 -2.50 -8.50
CA ILE A 84 -8.68 -1.08 -8.12
C ILE A 84 -7.26 -0.50 -8.28
N GLY A 85 -6.23 -1.19 -7.79
CA GLY A 85 -4.83 -0.78 -7.93
C GLY A 85 -4.42 -0.62 -9.38
N GLU A 86 -4.78 -1.57 -10.26
CA GLU A 86 -4.56 -1.46 -11.70
C GLU A 86 -5.26 -0.26 -12.32
N ALA A 87 -6.52 -0.01 -11.98
CA ALA A 87 -7.25 1.15 -12.50
C ALA A 87 -6.61 2.46 -12.02
N MET A 88 -6.20 2.53 -10.76
CA MET A 88 -5.52 3.69 -10.17
C MET A 88 -4.16 3.96 -10.82
N LYS A 89 -3.41 2.94 -11.28
CA LYS A 89 -2.15 3.15 -12.02
C LYS A 89 -2.33 4.01 -13.27
N TYR A 90 -3.48 3.90 -13.95
CA TYR A 90 -3.76 4.68 -15.17
C TYR A 90 -4.52 5.99 -14.90
N ALA A 91 -5.40 6.02 -13.90
CA ALA A 91 -6.27 7.16 -13.66
C ALA A 91 -5.82 8.06 -12.49
N GLY A 92 -5.18 7.53 -11.46
CA GLY A 92 -5.01 8.17 -10.15
C GLY A 92 -4.44 9.59 -10.24
N THR A 93 -3.23 9.74 -10.80
CA THR A 93 -2.58 11.06 -10.92
C THR A 93 -3.36 12.04 -11.79
N GLY A 94 -3.97 11.57 -12.88
CA GLY A 94 -4.73 12.45 -13.77
C GLY A 94 -6.02 12.96 -13.11
N MET A 95 -6.73 12.08 -12.42
CA MET A 95 -7.94 12.43 -11.67
C MET A 95 -7.63 13.38 -10.50
N ALA A 96 -6.55 13.12 -9.76
CA ALA A 96 -6.07 14.00 -8.70
C ALA A 96 -5.72 15.40 -9.24
N GLY A 97 -5.05 15.47 -10.40
CA GLY A 97 -4.73 16.73 -11.08
C GLY A 97 -5.96 17.54 -11.51
N LEU A 98 -7.10 16.88 -11.73
CA LEU A 98 -8.39 17.52 -11.99
C LEU A 98 -9.17 17.89 -10.72
N GLY A 99 -8.58 17.65 -9.54
CA GLY A 99 -9.21 17.90 -8.25
C GLY A 99 -10.26 16.86 -7.86
N VAL A 100 -10.29 15.71 -8.53
CA VAL A 100 -11.20 14.61 -8.20
C VAL A 100 -10.59 13.80 -7.05
N SER A 101 -11.38 13.55 -6.02
CA SER A 101 -10.95 12.84 -4.81
C SER A 101 -10.70 11.34 -5.05
N VAL A 102 -9.98 10.71 -4.11
CA VAL A 102 -9.79 9.26 -4.09
C VAL A 102 -11.13 8.53 -3.98
N GLU A 103 -12.11 9.03 -3.20
CA GLU A 103 -13.44 8.44 -3.10
C GLU A 103 -14.21 8.53 -4.41
N GLN A 104 -14.18 9.67 -5.09
CA GLN A 104 -14.84 9.82 -6.38
C GLN A 104 -14.22 8.90 -7.43
N THR A 105 -12.89 8.84 -7.48
CA THR A 105 -12.18 7.99 -8.43
C THR A 105 -12.47 6.50 -8.16
N THR A 106 -12.38 6.08 -6.90
CA THR A 106 -12.70 4.70 -6.48
C THR A 106 -14.16 4.35 -6.73
N ALA A 107 -15.11 5.26 -6.48
CA ALA A 107 -16.53 5.03 -6.78
C ALA A 107 -16.76 4.84 -8.28
N MET A 108 -16.11 5.66 -9.11
CA MET A 108 -16.19 5.51 -10.57
C MET A 108 -15.59 4.18 -11.05
N ILE A 109 -14.46 3.74 -10.48
CA ILE A 109 -13.87 2.42 -10.74
C ILE A 109 -14.87 1.31 -10.34
N GLY A 110 -15.48 1.42 -9.16
CA GLY A 110 -16.43 0.44 -8.65
C GLY A 110 -17.67 0.26 -9.52
N VAL A 111 -18.30 1.36 -9.96
CA VAL A 111 -19.49 1.26 -10.83
C VAL A 111 -19.14 0.75 -12.24
N MET A 112 -17.94 1.03 -12.73
CA MET A 112 -17.44 0.44 -13.97
C MET A 112 -17.22 -1.07 -13.82
N ALA A 113 -16.71 -1.51 -12.67
CA ALA A 113 -16.50 -2.93 -12.38
C ALA A 113 -17.81 -3.72 -12.34
N ASN A 114 -18.91 -3.11 -11.88
CA ASN A 114 -20.25 -3.71 -11.88
C ASN A 114 -20.74 -4.10 -13.28
N VAL A 115 -20.30 -3.39 -14.32
CA VAL A 115 -20.63 -3.71 -15.72
C VAL A 115 -19.50 -4.45 -16.45
N GLY A 116 -18.52 -4.98 -15.71
CA GLY A 116 -17.43 -5.80 -16.24
C GLY A 116 -16.23 -5.03 -16.77
N LEU A 117 -16.17 -3.71 -16.58
CA LEU A 117 -15.00 -2.89 -16.94
C LEU A 117 -14.10 -2.77 -15.71
N ARG A 118 -13.03 -3.56 -15.65
CA ARG A 118 -12.14 -3.65 -14.47
C ARG A 118 -10.69 -3.36 -14.83
N GLY A 119 -9.87 -3.14 -13.79
CA GLY A 119 -8.42 -2.99 -13.91
C GLY A 119 -8.03 -1.90 -14.90
N SER A 120 -7.09 -2.22 -15.78
CA SER A 120 -6.58 -1.32 -16.82
C SER A 120 -7.66 -0.72 -17.74
N ILE A 121 -8.75 -1.44 -18.04
CA ILE A 121 -9.86 -0.94 -18.87
C ILE A 121 -10.57 0.21 -18.16
N ALA A 122 -10.84 0.04 -16.86
CA ALA A 122 -11.47 1.08 -16.05
C ALA A 122 -10.56 2.31 -15.93
N GLY A 123 -9.29 2.08 -15.58
CA GLY A 123 -8.31 3.15 -15.42
C GLY A 123 -8.08 3.97 -16.69
N THR A 124 -7.85 3.30 -17.83
CA THR A 124 -7.62 3.96 -19.12
C THR A 124 -8.87 4.71 -19.59
N GLY A 125 -10.05 4.09 -19.40
CA GLY A 125 -11.34 4.70 -19.71
C GLY A 125 -11.59 5.99 -18.92
N LEU A 126 -11.33 5.96 -17.61
CA LEU A 126 -11.43 7.14 -16.74
C LEU A 126 -10.47 8.23 -17.17
N GLN A 127 -9.17 7.90 -17.30
CA GLN A 127 -8.15 8.86 -17.68
C GLN A 127 -8.47 9.54 -19.02
N THR A 128 -8.87 8.76 -20.02
CA THR A 128 -9.21 9.27 -21.35
C THR A 128 -10.44 10.16 -21.31
N THR A 129 -11.50 9.70 -20.65
CA THR A 129 -12.76 10.43 -20.54
C THR A 129 -12.56 11.77 -19.85
N PHE A 130 -11.97 11.77 -18.66
CA PHE A 130 -11.83 12.98 -17.86
C PHE A 130 -10.82 13.96 -18.43
N SER A 131 -9.74 13.49 -19.07
CA SER A 131 -8.83 14.35 -19.83
C SER A 131 -9.56 15.10 -20.96
N ARG A 132 -10.40 14.40 -21.73
CA ARG A 132 -11.17 15.01 -22.82
C ARG A 132 -12.31 15.89 -22.34
N LEU A 133 -12.91 15.59 -21.18
CA LEU A 133 -13.90 16.47 -20.55
C LEU A 133 -13.27 17.74 -19.99
N ALA A 134 -12.06 17.64 -19.41
CA ALA A 134 -11.37 18.78 -18.82
C ALA A 134 -10.83 19.77 -19.87
N ALA A 135 -10.37 19.26 -21.02
CA ALA A 135 -9.89 20.07 -22.13
C ALA A 135 -10.53 19.62 -23.46
N PRO A 136 -11.83 19.87 -23.66
CA PRO A 136 -12.55 19.38 -24.83
C PRO A 136 -12.09 20.13 -26.08
N THR A 137 -11.79 19.38 -27.15
CA THR A 137 -11.40 19.92 -28.45
C THR A 137 -12.14 19.21 -29.58
N GLY A 138 -12.20 19.86 -30.75
CA GLY A 138 -12.81 19.28 -31.95
C GLY A 138 -14.22 18.75 -31.70
N LYS A 139 -14.43 17.46 -32.01
CA LYS A 139 -15.74 16.80 -31.86
C LYS A 139 -16.24 16.77 -30.41
N ALA A 140 -15.36 16.63 -29.42
CA ALA A 140 -15.76 16.60 -28.01
C ALA A 140 -16.38 17.95 -27.58
N ALA A 141 -15.76 19.07 -28.00
CA ALA A 141 -16.28 20.40 -27.70
C ALA A 141 -17.62 20.67 -28.40
N SER A 142 -17.76 20.26 -29.66
CA SER A 142 -19.02 20.38 -30.41
C SER A 142 -20.14 19.55 -29.77
N ALA A 143 -19.86 18.30 -29.39
CA ALA A 143 -20.82 17.40 -28.74
C ALA A 143 -21.29 17.96 -27.38
N LEU A 144 -20.36 18.41 -26.52
CA LEU A 144 -20.72 19.01 -25.23
C LEU A 144 -21.55 20.29 -25.40
N LYS A 145 -21.23 21.11 -26.39
CA LYS A 145 -21.99 22.32 -26.73
C LYS A 145 -23.40 21.99 -27.22
N GLU A 146 -23.54 20.96 -28.06
CA GLU A 146 -24.85 20.50 -28.55
C GLU A 146 -25.72 19.95 -27.41
N LEU A 147 -25.12 19.18 -26.50
CA LEU A 147 -25.79 18.69 -25.29
C LEU A 147 -26.10 19.81 -24.27
N GLY A 148 -25.50 20.99 -24.42
CA GLY A 148 -25.64 22.11 -23.50
C GLY A 148 -25.01 21.86 -22.13
N VAL A 149 -23.98 21.03 -22.06
CA VAL A 149 -23.32 20.66 -20.79
C VAL A 149 -22.03 21.44 -20.62
N ASN A 150 -21.94 22.16 -19.50
CA ASN A 150 -20.71 22.82 -19.07
C ASN A 150 -19.94 21.91 -18.12
N VAL A 151 -18.68 21.61 -18.43
CA VAL A 151 -17.80 20.78 -17.58
C VAL A 151 -17.10 21.61 -16.51
N ALA A 152 -16.70 22.84 -16.84
CA ALA A 152 -16.08 23.77 -15.89
C ALA A 152 -17.13 24.66 -15.20
N ASP A 153 -16.83 25.06 -13.98
CA ASP A 153 -17.56 26.09 -13.26
C ASP A 153 -17.12 27.51 -13.68
N ALA A 154 -17.75 28.54 -13.11
CA ALA A 154 -17.44 29.94 -13.42
C ALA A 154 -15.99 30.35 -13.06
N THR A 155 -15.29 29.56 -12.25
CA THR A 155 -13.89 29.80 -11.86
C THR A 155 -12.89 29.03 -12.74
N GLY A 156 -13.37 28.24 -13.71
CA GLY A 156 -12.56 27.41 -14.57
C GLY A 156 -12.14 26.08 -13.96
N LYS A 157 -12.69 25.72 -12.78
CA LYS A 157 -12.46 24.40 -12.16
C LYS A 157 -13.46 23.38 -12.69
N MET A 158 -13.04 22.12 -12.74
CA MET A 158 -13.97 21.04 -13.09
C MET A 158 -15.10 20.98 -12.07
N ARG A 159 -16.34 20.97 -12.57
CA ARG A 159 -17.52 20.71 -11.72
C ARG A 159 -17.44 19.28 -11.16
N PRO A 160 -18.15 18.98 -10.06
CA PRO A 160 -18.15 17.62 -9.51
C PRO A 160 -18.49 16.59 -10.59
N ALA A 161 -17.65 15.57 -10.71
CA ALA A 161 -17.70 14.56 -11.77
C ALA A 161 -19.10 13.93 -11.87
N GLU A 162 -19.68 13.56 -10.74
CA GLU A 162 -21.01 12.96 -10.63
C GLU A 162 -22.14 13.88 -11.12
N VAL A 163 -21.95 15.20 -11.03
CA VAL A 163 -22.93 16.19 -11.51
C VAL A 163 -22.79 16.37 -13.03
N VAL A 164 -21.56 16.48 -13.55
CA VAL A 164 -21.32 16.57 -14.99
C VAL A 164 -21.85 15.34 -15.70
N LEU A 165 -21.57 14.14 -15.19
CA LEU A 165 -22.06 12.88 -15.75
C LEU A 165 -23.60 12.81 -15.73
N ALA A 166 -24.25 13.27 -14.65
CA ALA A 166 -25.71 13.32 -14.55
C ALA A 166 -26.34 14.35 -15.51
N ASP A 167 -25.68 15.49 -15.76
CA ASP A 167 -26.13 16.47 -16.75
C ASP A 167 -26.04 15.89 -18.17
N ILE A 168 -24.95 15.18 -18.49
CA ILE A 168 -24.79 14.47 -19.77
C ILE A 168 -25.86 13.40 -19.94
N TYR A 169 -26.14 12.61 -18.89
CA TYR A 169 -27.21 11.61 -18.90
C TYR A 169 -28.55 12.24 -19.32
N LYS A 170 -28.96 13.32 -18.65
CA LYS A 170 -30.22 14.03 -18.94
C LYS A 170 -30.26 14.63 -20.34
N ALA A 171 -29.14 15.14 -20.84
CA ALA A 171 -29.06 15.74 -22.17
C ALA A 171 -29.15 14.66 -23.27
N VAL A 172 -28.38 13.58 -23.14
CA VAL A 172 -28.29 12.49 -24.11
C VAL A 172 -29.61 11.71 -24.22
N HIS A 173 -30.38 11.56 -23.14
CA HIS A 173 -31.69 10.86 -23.16
C HIS A 173 -32.76 11.54 -24.03
N LYS A 174 -32.51 12.76 -24.52
CA LYS A 174 -33.40 13.44 -25.47
C LYS A 174 -33.22 12.93 -26.90
N TYR A 175 -32.19 12.13 -27.16
CA TYR A 175 -31.79 11.63 -28.47
C TYR A 175 -32.00 10.11 -28.58
N GLY A 176 -32.10 9.60 -29.80
CA GLY A 176 -32.21 8.17 -30.06
C GLY A 176 -30.88 7.43 -29.87
N ASP A 177 -30.93 6.11 -29.63
CA ASP A 177 -29.77 5.30 -29.22
C ASP A 177 -28.52 5.45 -30.10
N VAL A 178 -28.69 5.61 -31.41
CA VAL A 178 -27.59 5.80 -32.37
C VAL A 178 -26.87 7.12 -32.12
N ASP A 179 -27.63 8.19 -31.89
CA ASP A 179 -27.08 9.52 -31.61
C ASP A 179 -26.42 9.54 -30.22
N GLN A 180 -27.03 8.87 -29.23
CA GLN A 180 -26.42 8.73 -27.90
C GLN A 180 -25.03 8.11 -27.99
N LEU A 181 -24.89 7.01 -28.75
CA LEU A 181 -23.60 6.37 -28.98
C LEU A 181 -22.62 7.30 -29.70
N SER A 182 -23.08 8.10 -30.66
CA SER A 182 -22.23 9.10 -31.33
C SER A 182 -21.69 10.13 -30.35
N PHE A 183 -22.53 10.67 -29.46
CA PHE A 183 -22.09 11.61 -28.43
C PHE A 183 -21.03 11.01 -27.50
N PHE A 184 -21.21 9.76 -27.06
CA PHE A 184 -20.21 9.10 -26.22
C PHE A 184 -18.86 8.92 -26.94
N LYS A 185 -18.88 8.53 -28.22
CA LYS A 185 -17.67 8.40 -29.04
C LYS A 185 -16.99 9.74 -29.32
N ASP A 186 -17.76 10.78 -29.60
CA ASP A 186 -17.21 12.10 -29.89
C ASP A 186 -16.55 12.72 -28.66
N ILE A 187 -17.19 12.57 -27.48
CA ILE A 187 -16.70 13.10 -26.21
C ILE A 187 -15.52 12.28 -25.69
N ALA A 188 -15.66 10.97 -25.50
CA ALA A 188 -14.65 10.14 -24.86
C ALA A 188 -13.64 9.52 -25.84
N GLY A 189 -13.94 9.52 -27.14
CA GLY A 189 -13.19 8.75 -28.13
C GLY A 189 -13.72 7.32 -28.27
N GLU A 190 -13.33 6.64 -29.35
CA GLU A 190 -13.87 5.32 -29.73
C GLU A 190 -13.62 4.25 -28.66
N GLU A 191 -12.42 4.23 -28.07
CA GLU A 191 -12.01 3.22 -27.10
C GLU A 191 -12.68 3.42 -25.73
N ALA A 192 -12.79 4.66 -25.28
CA ALA A 192 -13.35 4.99 -23.96
C ALA A 192 -14.87 5.17 -23.97
N ALA A 193 -15.54 5.15 -25.14
CA ALA A 193 -16.99 5.35 -25.25
C ALA A 193 -17.79 4.40 -24.35
N LYS A 194 -17.41 3.12 -24.26
CA LYS A 194 -18.09 2.14 -23.40
C LYS A 194 -17.94 2.48 -21.91
N SER A 195 -16.73 2.82 -21.50
CA SER A 195 -16.41 3.26 -20.14
C SER A 195 -17.17 4.53 -19.76
N PHE A 196 -17.21 5.49 -20.68
CA PHE A 196 -17.92 6.74 -20.47
C PHE A 196 -19.43 6.54 -20.40
N GLN A 197 -19.99 5.73 -21.29
CA GLN A 197 -21.41 5.36 -21.26
C GLN A 197 -21.77 4.71 -19.93
N ALA A 198 -20.97 3.77 -19.42
CA ALA A 198 -21.20 3.14 -18.12
C ALA A 198 -21.26 4.16 -16.97
N LEU A 199 -20.31 5.12 -16.95
CA LEU A 199 -20.27 6.18 -15.94
C LEU A 199 -21.49 7.11 -16.02
N VAL A 200 -21.89 7.51 -17.24
CA VAL A 200 -23.05 8.37 -17.45
C VAL A 200 -24.34 7.66 -17.03
N GLN A 201 -24.49 6.38 -17.36
CA GLN A 201 -25.65 5.58 -16.94
C GLN A 201 -25.71 5.42 -15.42
N SER A 202 -24.57 5.13 -14.77
CA SER A 202 -24.49 4.99 -13.31
C SER A 202 -24.75 6.31 -12.57
N ALA A 203 -24.29 7.44 -13.12
CA ALA A 203 -24.58 8.76 -12.58
C ALA A 203 -26.05 9.18 -12.78
N GLY A 204 -26.66 8.76 -13.90
CA GLY A 204 -28.06 9.02 -14.19
C GLY A 204 -29.03 8.23 -13.32
N SER A 205 -28.70 6.96 -13.04
CA SER A 205 -29.49 6.09 -12.16
C SER A 205 -29.36 6.42 -10.67
N GLY A 206 -28.34 7.20 -10.29
CA GLY A 206 -28.03 7.53 -8.90
C GLY A 206 -27.08 6.55 -8.21
N GLU A 207 -26.67 5.48 -8.90
CA GLU A 207 -25.79 4.43 -8.34
C GLU A 207 -24.40 4.99 -7.98
N LEU A 208 -23.83 5.83 -8.85
CA LEU A 208 -22.53 6.46 -8.57
C LEU A 208 -22.58 7.34 -7.32
N GLN A 209 -23.63 8.16 -7.18
CA GLN A 209 -23.80 9.06 -6.04
C GLN A 209 -24.05 8.29 -4.75
N LYS A 210 -24.82 7.19 -4.83
CA LYS A 210 -25.04 6.28 -3.71
C LYS A 210 -23.73 5.67 -3.24
N LEU A 211 -22.97 5.06 -4.16
CA LEU A 211 -21.68 4.44 -3.84
C LEU A 211 -20.71 5.47 -3.29
N LEU A 212 -20.59 6.65 -3.91
CA LEU A 212 -19.75 7.74 -3.41
C LEU A 212 -20.13 8.15 -1.98
N GLY A 213 -21.43 8.23 -1.68
CA GLY A 213 -21.92 8.51 -0.34
C GLY A 213 -21.57 7.44 0.69
N GLU A 214 -21.56 6.18 0.27
CA GLU A 214 -21.12 5.03 1.10
C GLU A 214 -19.61 5.07 1.33
N LEU A 215 -18.81 5.31 0.29
CA LEU A 215 -17.34 5.41 0.41
C LEU A 215 -16.91 6.57 1.32
N LYS A 216 -17.56 7.73 1.23
CA LYS A 216 -17.29 8.87 2.13
C LYS A 216 -17.62 8.59 3.60
N LYS A 217 -18.41 7.56 3.89
CA LYS A 217 -18.81 7.14 5.24
C LYS A 217 -18.14 5.84 5.68
N ALA A 218 -17.16 5.36 4.93
CA ALA A 218 -16.52 4.06 5.15
C ALA A 218 -15.53 4.02 6.33
N GLN A 219 -15.48 5.05 7.18
CA GLN A 219 -14.50 5.11 8.26
C GLN A 219 -14.59 3.88 9.18
N GLY A 220 -13.48 3.16 9.32
CA GLY A 220 -13.35 1.93 10.08
C GLY A 220 -13.85 0.66 9.36
N GLU A 221 -14.24 0.74 8.09
CA GLU A 221 -14.66 -0.42 7.29
C GLU A 221 -13.52 -1.43 7.14
N SER A 222 -12.31 -0.99 6.82
CA SER A 222 -11.15 -1.88 6.64
C SER A 222 -10.87 -2.70 7.89
N ALA A 223 -10.83 -2.06 9.06
CA ALA A 223 -10.66 -2.72 10.34
C ALA A 223 -11.82 -3.66 10.67
N THR A 224 -13.05 -3.30 10.32
CA THR A 224 -14.24 -4.14 10.56
C THR A 224 -14.22 -5.40 9.70
N VAL A 225 -13.90 -5.27 8.41
CA VAL A 225 -13.78 -6.39 7.49
C VAL A 225 -12.59 -7.27 7.86
N ALA A 226 -11.43 -6.68 8.17
CA ALA A 226 -10.26 -7.41 8.63
C ALA A 226 -10.53 -8.26 9.89
N ARG A 227 -11.28 -7.71 10.87
CA ARG A 227 -11.71 -8.48 12.05
C ARG A 227 -12.58 -9.67 11.67
N LYS A 228 -13.55 -9.49 10.78
CA LYS A 228 -14.39 -10.61 10.29
C LYS A 228 -13.57 -11.66 9.54
N MET A 229 -12.60 -11.23 8.75
CA MET A 229 -11.69 -12.13 8.03
C MET A 229 -10.75 -12.89 8.97
N ALA A 230 -10.42 -12.33 10.13
CA ALA A 230 -9.60 -12.96 11.16
C ALA A 230 -10.39 -13.80 12.17
N ASP A 231 -11.73 -13.77 12.15
CA ASP A 231 -12.60 -14.49 13.08
C ASP A 231 -12.83 -15.94 12.62
N ASN A 232 -11.75 -16.73 12.62
CA ASN A 232 -11.75 -18.15 12.26
C ASN A 232 -10.51 -18.86 12.84
N LEU A 233 -10.46 -20.20 12.68
CA LEU A 233 -9.38 -21.04 13.20
C LEU A 233 -7.98 -20.65 12.68
N ASP A 234 -7.86 -20.22 11.41
CA ASP A 234 -6.57 -19.74 10.88
C ASP A 234 -6.14 -18.44 11.57
N GLY A 235 -7.09 -17.53 11.81
CA GLY A 235 -6.89 -16.34 12.63
C GLY A 235 -6.48 -16.67 14.06
N ASP A 236 -7.10 -17.66 14.70
CA ASP A 236 -6.74 -18.12 16.05
C ASP A 236 -5.32 -18.70 16.10
N LEU A 237 -4.93 -19.50 15.11
CA LEU A 237 -3.57 -20.03 14.99
C LEU A 237 -2.54 -18.92 14.77
N LYS A 238 -2.85 -17.91 13.95
CA LYS A 238 -2.00 -16.71 13.78
C LYS A 238 -1.89 -15.88 15.05
N ASN A 239 -2.97 -15.75 15.81
CA ASN A 239 -2.96 -15.07 17.11
C ASN A 239 -2.06 -15.82 18.10
N LEU A 240 -2.10 -17.16 18.10
CA LEU A 240 -1.21 -17.99 18.90
C LEU A 240 0.25 -17.83 18.49
N ASP A 241 0.56 -17.84 17.19
CA ASP A 241 1.91 -17.61 16.67
C ASP A 241 2.43 -16.22 17.05
N SER A 242 1.58 -15.19 16.97
CA SER A 242 1.90 -13.82 17.40
C SER A 242 2.22 -13.76 18.90
N ALA A 243 1.41 -14.43 19.75
CA ALA A 243 1.65 -14.49 21.18
C ALA A 243 2.94 -15.26 21.53
N TRP A 244 3.22 -16.35 20.79
CA TRP A 244 4.46 -17.11 20.93
C TRP A 244 5.69 -16.32 20.50
N GLU A 245 5.59 -15.55 19.42
CA GLU A 245 6.65 -14.63 18.98
C GLU A 245 6.89 -13.55 20.04
N GLY A 246 5.82 -12.93 20.59
CA GLY A 246 5.94 -11.96 21.67
C GLY A 246 6.60 -12.54 22.93
N PHE A 247 6.24 -13.78 23.30
CA PHE A 247 6.89 -14.50 24.39
C PHE A 247 8.38 -14.74 24.10
N ARG A 248 8.71 -15.21 22.88
CA ARG A 248 10.10 -15.41 22.46
C ARG A 248 10.90 -14.11 22.50
N ILE A 249 10.34 -13.00 22.01
CA ILE A 249 11.00 -11.69 22.03
C ILE A 249 11.29 -11.24 23.47
N GLN A 250 10.34 -11.41 24.40
CA GLN A 250 10.58 -11.08 25.82
C GLN A 250 11.70 -11.93 26.44
N ILE A 251 11.73 -13.24 26.13
CA ILE A 251 12.82 -14.12 26.57
C ILE A 251 14.14 -13.70 25.92
N GLU A 252 14.14 -13.37 24.63
CA GLU A 252 15.31 -12.87 23.92
C GLU A 252 15.81 -11.59 24.58
N GLU A 253 14.99 -10.56 24.79
CA GLU A 253 15.37 -9.30 25.45
C GLU A 253 15.93 -9.51 26.88
N LEU A 254 15.35 -10.43 27.65
CA LEU A 254 15.84 -10.77 29.01
C LEU A 254 17.21 -11.45 28.98
N VAL A 255 17.53 -12.17 27.89
CA VAL A 255 18.76 -12.94 27.72
C VAL A 255 19.80 -12.20 26.85
N ASP A 256 19.37 -11.20 26.08
CA ASP A 256 20.20 -10.46 25.11
C ASP A 256 21.27 -9.62 25.82
N GLY A 257 20.99 -9.07 27.00
CA GLY A 257 22.00 -8.36 27.80
C GLY A 257 23.21 -9.25 28.14
N PRO A 258 23.01 -10.39 28.83
CA PRO A 258 24.08 -11.34 29.13
C PRO A 258 24.73 -12.00 27.91
N LEU A 259 23.94 -12.42 26.90
CA LEU A 259 24.48 -13.11 25.71
C LEU A 259 25.19 -12.17 24.75
N ARG A 260 24.68 -10.96 24.51
CA ARG A 260 25.37 -9.93 23.69
C ARG A 260 26.68 -9.53 24.33
N GLY A 261 26.71 -9.37 25.67
CA GLY A 261 27.96 -9.11 26.40
C GLY A 261 29.00 -10.21 26.20
N LEU A 262 28.57 -11.47 26.23
CA LEU A 262 29.43 -12.63 25.99
C LEU A 262 29.91 -12.70 24.53
N VAL A 263 29.02 -12.52 23.55
CA VAL A 263 29.36 -12.54 22.12
C VAL A 263 30.30 -11.38 21.76
N GLN A 264 30.03 -10.16 22.23
CA GLN A 264 30.90 -9.01 22.03
C GLN A 264 32.25 -9.19 22.73
N GLY A 265 32.27 -9.76 23.94
CA GLY A 265 33.49 -10.12 24.66
C GLY A 265 34.34 -11.10 23.86
N ILE A 266 33.75 -12.17 23.35
CA ILE A 266 34.42 -13.15 22.49
C ILE A 266 34.91 -12.50 21.20
N SER A 267 34.09 -11.70 20.52
CA SER A 267 34.50 -10.99 19.30
C SER A 267 35.66 -10.03 19.54
N ASN A 268 35.70 -9.34 20.69
CA ASN A 268 36.81 -8.46 21.06
C ASN A 268 38.09 -9.25 21.33
N VAL A 269 38.00 -10.40 22.00
CA VAL A 269 39.14 -11.31 22.23
C VAL A 269 39.67 -11.85 20.91
N VAL A 270 38.79 -12.35 20.05
CA VAL A 270 39.15 -12.84 18.71
C VAL A 270 39.77 -11.72 17.87
N GLY A 271 39.21 -10.52 17.92
CA GLY A 271 39.74 -9.34 17.27
C GLY A 271 41.14 -8.98 17.78
N ALA A 272 41.34 -8.92 19.10
CA ALA A 272 42.63 -8.62 19.72
C ALA A 272 43.69 -9.68 19.38
N MET A 273 43.33 -10.97 19.41
CA MET A 273 44.22 -12.06 19.01
C MET A 273 44.59 -11.97 17.52
N THR A 274 43.63 -11.60 16.67
CA THR A 274 43.86 -11.41 15.23
C THR A 274 44.81 -10.24 14.96
N THR A 275 44.64 -9.13 15.67
CA THR A 275 45.51 -7.94 15.58
C THR A 275 46.92 -8.25 16.09
N TRP A 276 47.04 -8.86 17.27
CA TRP A 276 48.33 -9.28 17.84
C TRP A 276 49.08 -10.24 16.92
N ALA A 277 48.39 -11.21 16.33
CA ALA A 277 48.99 -12.18 15.43
C ALA A 277 49.51 -11.54 14.13
N ARG A 278 48.84 -10.48 13.64
CA ARG A 278 49.26 -9.67 12.49
C ARG A 278 50.46 -8.77 12.82
N GLU A 279 50.49 -8.17 14.01
CA GLU A 279 51.58 -7.30 14.46
C GLU A 279 52.86 -8.07 14.83
N ASN A 280 52.73 -9.36 15.19
CA ASN A 280 53.85 -10.20 15.61
C ASN A 280 54.07 -11.43 14.69
N PRO A 281 54.28 -11.23 13.37
CA PRO A 281 54.26 -12.33 12.38
C PRO A 281 55.37 -13.36 12.61
N GLY A 282 56.53 -12.95 13.14
CA GLY A 282 57.63 -13.86 13.47
C GLY A 282 57.30 -14.82 14.62
N LEU A 283 56.66 -14.30 15.68
CA LEU A 283 56.24 -15.09 16.85
C LEU A 283 55.02 -15.96 16.53
N THR A 284 54.05 -15.44 15.78
CA THR A 284 52.90 -16.22 15.28
C THR A 284 53.35 -17.42 14.46
N LYS A 285 54.31 -17.20 13.53
CA LYS A 285 54.86 -18.27 12.70
C LYS A 285 55.63 -19.29 13.53
N ALA A 286 56.42 -18.85 14.52
CA ALA A 286 57.18 -19.73 15.42
C ALA A 286 56.26 -20.57 16.34
N LEU A 287 55.19 -19.98 16.91
CA LEU A 287 54.22 -20.69 17.74
C LEU A 287 53.45 -21.76 16.94
N LEU A 288 53.08 -21.46 15.70
CA LEU A 288 52.38 -22.42 14.82
C LEU A 288 53.30 -23.54 14.30
N THR A 289 54.58 -23.26 14.07
CA THR A 289 55.54 -24.25 13.54
C THR A 289 56.19 -25.11 14.63
N VAL A 290 56.47 -24.56 15.82
CA VAL A 290 57.12 -25.29 16.92
C VAL A 290 56.10 -25.97 17.84
N GLY A 291 54.92 -25.35 18.05
CA GLY A 291 53.96 -25.80 19.06
C GLY A 291 52.87 -26.77 18.60
N GLY A 292 52.66 -26.91 17.29
CA GLY A 292 51.52 -27.64 16.75
C GLY A 292 50.15 -27.09 17.22
N SER A 293 49.06 -27.75 16.83
CA SER A 293 47.68 -27.31 17.13
C SER A 293 47.37 -27.16 18.62
N ALA A 294 48.10 -27.85 19.51
CA ALA A 294 47.86 -27.85 20.94
C ALA A 294 48.13 -26.49 21.62
N LEU A 295 49.26 -25.83 21.29
CA LEU A 295 49.60 -24.53 21.90
C LEU A 295 48.67 -23.40 21.44
N ALA A 296 48.23 -23.43 20.19
CA ALA A 296 47.25 -22.49 19.64
C ALA A 296 45.90 -22.60 20.36
N VAL A 297 45.46 -23.82 20.68
CA VAL A 297 44.22 -24.06 21.45
C VAL A 297 44.36 -23.51 22.87
N THR A 298 45.46 -23.76 23.58
CA THR A 298 45.67 -23.21 24.94
C THR A 298 45.69 -21.68 25.00
N ALA A 299 46.23 -20.99 23.98
CA ALA A 299 46.22 -19.53 23.94
C ALA A 299 44.80 -18.97 23.73
N ILE A 300 44.00 -19.62 22.88
CA ILE A 300 42.59 -19.29 22.64
C ILE A 300 41.76 -19.55 23.91
N THR A 301 41.94 -20.70 24.54
CA THR A 301 41.25 -21.06 25.78
C THR A 301 41.66 -20.16 26.95
N GLY A 302 42.94 -19.79 27.04
CA GLY A 302 43.47 -18.85 28.03
C GLY A 302 42.90 -17.44 27.87
N GLY A 303 42.88 -16.91 26.64
CA GLY A 303 42.27 -15.61 26.32
C GLY A 303 40.76 -15.57 26.60
N LEU A 304 40.04 -16.65 26.26
CA LEU A 304 38.62 -16.81 26.58
C LEU A 304 38.38 -16.87 28.10
N SER A 305 39.21 -17.59 28.86
CA SER A 305 39.07 -17.72 30.31
C SER A 305 39.32 -16.40 31.06
N LEU A 306 40.26 -15.56 30.59
CA LEU A 306 40.51 -14.22 31.15
C LEU A 306 39.38 -13.25 30.83
N ALA A 307 38.78 -13.33 29.64
CA ALA A 307 37.63 -12.50 29.27
C ALA A 307 36.36 -12.88 30.05
N ILE A 308 36.13 -14.19 30.25
CA ILE A 308 35.06 -14.68 31.12
C ILE A 308 35.30 -14.24 32.57
N GLY A 309 36.54 -14.29 33.08
CA GLY A 309 36.89 -13.83 34.42
C GLY A 309 36.74 -12.31 34.65
N LEU A 310 36.96 -11.49 33.61
CA LEU A 310 36.75 -10.04 33.66
C LEU A 310 35.26 -9.65 33.55
N LEU A 311 34.46 -10.42 32.80
CA LEU A 311 33.01 -10.24 32.71
C LEU A 311 32.25 -10.74 33.96
N LEU A 312 32.81 -11.71 34.69
CA LEU A 312 32.24 -12.28 35.93
C LEU A 312 32.88 -11.72 37.22
N GLY A 313 33.53 -10.56 37.20
CA GLY A 313 34.27 -10.04 38.36
C GLY A 313 33.48 -10.01 39.70
N PRO A 314 34.19 -9.87 40.83
CA PRO A 314 34.33 -10.92 41.82
C PRO A 314 32.97 -11.39 42.38
N VAL A 315 32.64 -12.67 42.18
CA VAL A 315 31.77 -13.37 43.13
C VAL A 315 32.69 -13.97 44.20
N ALA A 316 33.01 -13.14 45.19
CA ALA A 316 33.43 -13.57 46.52
C ALA A 316 32.24 -13.34 47.47
#